data_AF-A0A3B6ERQ3-F1
#
_entry.id   AF-A0A3B6ERQ3-F1
#
_cell.length_a   1.000
_cell.length_b   1.000
_cell.length_c   1.000
_cell.angle_alpha   90.00
_cell.angle_beta   90.00
_cell.angle_gamma   90.00
#
_symmetry.space_group_name_H-M   'P 1'
#
loop_
_entity.id
_entity.type
_entity.pdbx_description
1 polymer ?
#
loop_
_entity_poly.entity_id
_entity_poly.type
_entity_poly.pdbx_seq_one_letter_code
_entity_poly.pdbx_strand_id
1 'polypeptide(L)'
;MTDGTKFILFLLLSSSSLCFGSDLDIQCLRSLKQSVIDSNGVLNSSWDFDNLDRPSSVGSICRFIGVDCWHPDENRVLSLRLGNLGLEGPFPEGLQDCTSMSGLDLSDSKFSGPIPYDIAQQMPYLTYLDLSNNSFTGEIPQSITNLAYLNVLKLQHNQLSGQIPERFNMLSRLTTFSVVDNFLSGPIPTFAHVFSPLYFTGNRGLCGAPLDECPRSRKWRLIPIRLRRINEESSIGAAVGFVLGFVVAFYFHLFCSKRLLPCVFRA
;
A
#
# COMPACT_ATOMS: atom_id res chain seq x y z
N MET A 1 14.77 -27.33 -57.79
CA MET A 1 13.63 -26.59 -57.20
C MET A 1 12.94 -27.48 -56.16
N THR A 2 13.56 -27.73 -55.02
CA THR A 2 13.01 -28.64 -53.98
C THR A 2 13.43 -28.27 -52.55
N ASP A 3 14.01 -27.09 -52.33
CA ASP A 3 14.57 -26.70 -51.02
C ASP A 3 13.76 -25.61 -50.30
N GLY A 4 12.99 -24.80 -51.04
CA GLY A 4 12.13 -23.76 -50.44
C GLY A 4 10.85 -24.30 -49.79
N THR A 5 10.31 -25.42 -50.28
CA THR A 5 9.06 -25.99 -49.78
C THR A 5 9.21 -26.70 -48.43
N LYS A 6 10.40 -27.24 -48.13
CA LYS A 6 10.66 -27.87 -46.82
C LYS A 6 10.87 -26.85 -45.70
N PHE A 7 11.48 -25.70 -46.02
CA PHE A 7 11.67 -24.60 -45.05
C PHE A 7 10.33 -23.91 -44.72
N ILE A 8 9.47 -23.72 -45.71
CA ILE A 8 8.11 -23.18 -45.50
C ILE A 8 7.23 -24.19 -44.75
N LEU A 9 7.37 -25.50 -45.01
CA LEU A 9 6.64 -26.52 -44.25
C LEU A 9 7.11 -26.60 -42.78
N PHE A 10 8.41 -26.35 -42.50
CA PHE A 10 8.93 -26.24 -41.14
C PHE A 10 8.40 -25.00 -40.40
N LEU A 11 8.27 -23.87 -41.10
CA LEU A 11 7.67 -22.64 -40.54
C LEU A 11 6.15 -22.78 -40.34
N LEU A 12 5.45 -23.52 -41.19
CA LEU A 12 4.01 -23.81 -41.05
C LEU A 12 3.73 -24.90 -39.99
N LEU A 13 4.71 -25.74 -39.65
CA LEU A 13 4.64 -26.69 -38.53
C LEU A 13 5.04 -26.04 -37.18
N SER A 14 5.73 -24.90 -37.19
CA SER A 14 5.91 -24.08 -35.98
C SER A 14 4.71 -23.18 -35.66
N SER A 15 3.75 -23.08 -36.57
CA SER A 15 2.48 -22.36 -36.36
C SER A 15 1.33 -23.29 -35.97
N SER A 16 1.63 -24.41 -35.32
CA SER A 16 0.62 -25.05 -34.48
C SER A 16 0.26 -24.04 -33.39
N SER A 17 -0.92 -23.44 -33.51
CA SER A 17 -1.57 -22.55 -32.56
C SER A 17 -1.85 -23.24 -31.21
N LEU A 18 -0.81 -23.79 -30.58
CA LEU A 18 -0.88 -24.49 -29.31
C LEU A 18 -0.81 -23.43 -28.20
N CYS A 19 -1.99 -23.06 -27.71
CA CYS A 19 -2.29 -22.62 -26.35
C CYS A 19 -1.25 -21.75 -25.60
N PHE A 20 -0.78 -20.63 -26.15
CA PHE A 20 0.06 -19.68 -25.38
C PHE A 20 -0.57 -19.22 -24.04
N GLY A 21 -1.90 -19.21 -23.93
CA GLY A 21 -2.59 -18.89 -22.67
C GLY A 21 -2.38 -19.94 -21.58
N SER A 22 -2.37 -21.24 -21.92
CA SER A 22 -2.25 -22.30 -20.91
C SER A 22 -0.91 -22.31 -20.21
N ASP A 23 0.16 -22.03 -20.95
CA ASP A 23 1.51 -22.07 -20.41
C ASP A 23 1.75 -20.93 -19.41
N LEU A 24 1.17 -19.75 -19.68
CA LEU A 24 1.20 -18.61 -18.77
C LEU A 24 0.37 -18.85 -17.51
N ASP A 25 -0.85 -19.38 -17.64
CA ASP A 25 -1.67 -19.74 -16.48
C ASP A 25 -0.98 -20.81 -15.60
N ILE A 26 -0.33 -21.81 -16.20
CA ILE A 26 0.48 -22.80 -15.47
C ILE A 26 1.66 -22.14 -14.75
N GLN A 27 2.37 -21.22 -15.41
CA GLN A 27 3.49 -20.48 -14.82
C GLN A 27 3.02 -19.57 -13.67
N CYS A 28 1.87 -18.92 -13.82
CA CYS A 28 1.24 -18.13 -12.78
C CYS A 28 1.02 -18.97 -11.51
N LEU A 29 0.36 -20.11 -11.64
CA LEU A 29 0.08 -21.00 -10.51
C LEU A 29 1.36 -21.57 -9.89
N ARG A 30 2.38 -21.88 -10.71
CA ARG A 30 3.68 -22.36 -10.21
C ARG A 30 4.38 -21.29 -9.37
N SER A 31 4.40 -20.05 -9.86
CA SER A 31 5.03 -18.91 -9.18
C SER A 31 4.28 -18.57 -7.89
N LEU A 32 2.94 -18.58 -7.94
CA LEU A 32 2.07 -18.38 -6.79
C LEU A 32 2.39 -19.40 -5.70
N LYS A 33 2.38 -20.70 -6.04
CA LYS A 33 2.67 -21.78 -5.09
C LYS A 33 4.04 -21.63 -4.42
N GLN A 34 5.03 -21.12 -5.13
CA GLN A 34 6.38 -20.88 -4.60
C GLN A 34 6.46 -19.65 -3.68
N SER A 35 5.61 -18.64 -3.92
CA SER A 35 5.63 -17.37 -3.20
C SER A 35 4.90 -17.41 -1.84
N VAL A 36 3.97 -18.34 -1.65
CA VAL A 36 3.14 -18.44 -0.44
C VAL A 36 3.68 -19.49 0.53
N ILE A 37 3.38 -19.30 1.81
CA ILE A 37 3.69 -20.28 2.86
C ILE A 37 2.47 -21.19 3.03
N ASP A 38 2.61 -22.46 2.69
CA ASP A 38 1.57 -23.50 2.77
C ASP A 38 1.87 -24.51 3.90
N SER A 39 1.75 -24.06 5.14
CA SER A 39 2.05 -24.87 6.34
C SER A 39 1.20 -26.14 6.44
N ASN A 40 -0.03 -26.11 5.91
CA ASN A 40 -0.98 -27.23 5.93
C ASN A 40 -0.83 -28.15 4.71
N GLY A 41 0.02 -27.81 3.74
CA GLY A 41 0.24 -28.59 2.53
C GLY A 41 -0.99 -28.68 1.61
N VAL A 42 -1.92 -27.72 1.67
CA VAL A 42 -3.16 -27.74 0.89
C VAL A 42 -2.88 -27.56 -0.60
N LEU A 43 -1.99 -26.63 -0.96
CA LEU A 43 -1.56 -26.47 -2.35
C LEU A 43 -0.60 -27.59 -2.74
N ASN A 44 0.29 -28.00 -1.84
CA ASN A 44 1.23 -29.08 -2.12
C ASN A 44 0.55 -30.42 -2.42
N SER A 45 -0.56 -30.73 -1.76
CA SER A 45 -1.32 -31.96 -1.96
C SER A 45 -2.23 -31.93 -3.19
N SER A 46 -2.61 -30.75 -3.69
CA SER A 46 -3.56 -30.61 -4.80
C SER A 46 -2.94 -30.13 -6.10
N TRP A 47 -1.98 -29.21 -6.05
CA TRP A 47 -1.39 -28.57 -7.23
C TRP A 47 -0.20 -29.37 -7.70
N ASP A 48 -0.48 -30.41 -8.48
CA ASP A 48 0.53 -31.23 -9.13
C ASP A 48 0.76 -30.74 -10.56
N PHE A 49 1.96 -30.22 -10.81
CA PHE A 49 2.36 -29.71 -12.11
C PHE A 49 3.10 -30.76 -12.96
N ASP A 50 3.30 -31.97 -12.45
CA ASP A 50 3.99 -33.02 -13.17
C ASP A 50 3.12 -33.53 -14.32
N ASN A 51 3.75 -33.83 -15.47
CA ASN A 51 3.10 -34.34 -16.68
C ASN A 51 2.04 -33.41 -17.33
N LEU A 52 2.02 -32.12 -16.99
CA LEU A 52 1.15 -31.15 -17.66
C LEU A 52 1.51 -30.91 -19.14
N ASP A 53 2.66 -31.37 -19.61
CA ASP A 53 3.08 -31.23 -21.02
C ASP A 53 2.40 -32.24 -21.97
N ARG A 54 1.58 -33.17 -21.45
CA ARG A 54 0.91 -34.19 -22.27
C ARG A 54 -0.40 -33.66 -22.88
N PRO A 55 -0.76 -34.03 -24.13
CA PRO A 55 -2.02 -33.61 -24.74
C PRO A 55 -3.30 -33.96 -23.95
N SER A 56 -3.24 -34.94 -23.05
CA SER A 56 -4.35 -35.35 -22.17
C SER A 56 -4.47 -34.53 -20.88
N SER A 57 -3.60 -33.54 -20.66
CA SER A 57 -3.55 -32.71 -19.44
C SER A 57 -4.38 -31.43 -19.53
N VAL A 58 -5.03 -31.16 -20.66
CA VAL A 58 -5.84 -29.95 -20.82
C VAL A 58 -6.97 -29.94 -19.78
N GLY A 59 -7.16 -28.81 -19.10
CA GLY A 59 -8.11 -28.66 -18.00
C GLY A 59 -7.64 -29.22 -16.66
N SER A 60 -6.41 -29.76 -16.56
CA SER A 60 -5.92 -30.36 -15.30
C SER A 60 -5.77 -29.33 -14.19
N ILE A 61 -5.34 -28.11 -14.50
CA ILE A 61 -5.19 -27.06 -13.47
C ILE A 61 -6.55 -26.64 -12.90
N CYS A 62 -7.65 -26.87 -13.62
CA CYS A 62 -9.01 -26.54 -13.18
C CYS A 62 -9.53 -27.50 -12.11
N ARG A 63 -8.79 -28.58 -11.81
CA ARG A 63 -9.07 -29.50 -10.71
C ARG A 63 -8.31 -29.15 -9.44
N PHE A 64 -7.42 -28.17 -9.51
CA PHE A 64 -6.68 -27.72 -8.35
C PHE A 64 -7.61 -27.03 -7.36
N ILE A 65 -7.40 -27.30 -6.07
CA ILE A 65 -8.12 -26.62 -5.00
C ILE A 65 -7.95 -25.12 -5.17
N GLY A 66 -9.08 -24.41 -5.20
CA GLY A 66 -9.12 -22.96 -5.30
C GLY A 66 -8.88 -22.40 -6.70
N VAL A 67 -8.81 -23.22 -7.75
CA VAL A 67 -8.71 -22.73 -9.13
C VAL A 67 -10.04 -22.93 -9.86
N ASP A 68 -10.65 -21.84 -10.30
CA ASP A 68 -11.77 -21.88 -11.24
C ASP A 68 -11.29 -21.47 -12.63
N CYS A 69 -11.73 -22.19 -13.66
CA CYS A 69 -11.39 -21.91 -15.05
C CYS A 69 -12.58 -21.35 -15.84
N TRP A 70 -12.28 -20.66 -16.95
CA TRP A 70 -13.29 -20.18 -17.88
C TRP A 70 -14.08 -21.31 -18.55
N HIS A 71 -13.41 -22.44 -18.80
CA HIS A 71 -13.99 -23.67 -19.29
C HIS A 71 -13.27 -24.86 -18.63
N PRO A 72 -13.98 -25.95 -18.25
CA PRO A 72 -13.36 -27.09 -17.56
C PRO A 72 -12.27 -27.80 -18.40
N ASP A 73 -12.37 -27.69 -19.72
CA ASP A 73 -11.43 -28.29 -20.67
C ASP A 73 -10.42 -27.27 -21.24
N GLU A 74 -10.18 -26.16 -20.54
CA GLU A 74 -9.17 -25.16 -20.92
C GLU A 74 -8.35 -24.78 -19.69
N ASN A 75 -7.02 -24.79 -19.81
CA ASN A 75 -6.11 -24.33 -18.76
C ASN A 75 -6.08 -22.79 -18.72
N ARG A 76 -7.22 -22.15 -18.50
CA ARG A 76 -7.36 -20.69 -18.47
C ARG A 76 -8.05 -20.26 -17.18
N VAL A 77 -7.29 -19.64 -16.27
CA VAL A 77 -7.80 -19.26 -14.95
C VAL A 77 -8.83 -18.13 -15.09
N LEU A 78 -9.99 -18.35 -14.47
CA LEU A 78 -11.06 -17.37 -14.32
C LEU A 78 -10.94 -16.67 -12.96
N SER A 79 -10.79 -17.45 -11.89
CA SER A 79 -10.66 -16.92 -10.54
C SER A 79 -9.85 -17.85 -9.64
N LEU A 80 -9.17 -17.25 -8.67
CA LEU A 80 -8.47 -17.94 -7.60
C LEU A 80 -9.21 -17.73 -6.27
N ARG A 81 -9.68 -18.83 -5.68
CA ARG A 81 -10.36 -18.91 -4.38
C ARG A 81 -9.45 -19.57 -3.36
N LEU A 82 -8.53 -18.79 -2.83
CA LEU A 82 -7.52 -19.24 -1.87
C LEU A 82 -7.84 -18.83 -0.43
N GLY A 83 -9.02 -18.24 -0.21
CA GLY A 83 -9.46 -17.85 1.12
C GLY A 83 -9.72 -19.05 2.04
N ASN A 84 -9.48 -18.87 3.34
CA ASN A 84 -9.62 -19.90 4.38
C ASN A 84 -8.85 -21.21 4.09
N LEU A 85 -7.76 -21.16 3.31
CA LEU A 85 -6.89 -22.32 3.10
C LEU A 85 -5.73 -22.36 4.11
N GLY A 86 -5.66 -21.39 5.03
CA GLY A 86 -4.59 -21.30 6.03
C GLY A 86 -3.23 -20.92 5.44
N LEU A 87 -3.24 -20.29 4.27
CA LEU A 87 -2.02 -19.77 3.63
C LEU A 87 -1.48 -18.56 4.40
N GLU A 88 -0.16 -18.42 4.38
CA GLU A 88 0.56 -17.36 5.08
C GLU A 88 1.58 -16.68 4.15
N GLY A 89 2.18 -15.59 4.62
CA GLY A 89 3.26 -14.90 3.90
C GLY A 89 2.81 -13.56 3.28
N PRO A 90 3.56 -13.02 2.31
CA PRO A 90 3.19 -11.79 1.62
C PRO A 90 2.08 -12.03 0.59
N PHE A 91 1.63 -10.96 -0.07
CA PHE A 91 0.77 -11.07 -1.25
C PHE A 91 1.41 -11.99 -2.30
N PRO A 92 0.68 -12.94 -2.92
CA PRO A 92 1.27 -13.91 -3.83
C PRO A 92 1.87 -13.29 -5.09
N GLU A 93 2.97 -13.86 -5.56
CA GLU A 93 3.69 -13.40 -6.76
C GLU A 93 3.31 -14.20 -8.02
N GLY A 94 3.58 -13.64 -9.20
CA GLY A 94 3.36 -14.30 -10.50
C GLY A 94 1.94 -14.17 -11.05
N LEU A 95 1.05 -13.45 -10.35
CA LEU A 95 -0.34 -13.25 -10.76
C LEU A 95 -0.48 -12.48 -12.09
N GLN A 96 0.56 -11.78 -12.55
CA GLN A 96 0.58 -11.14 -13.86
C GLN A 96 0.51 -12.12 -15.04
N ASP A 97 0.91 -13.38 -14.83
CA ASP A 97 0.87 -14.41 -15.86
C ASP A 97 -0.53 -15.04 -15.99
N CYS A 98 -1.41 -14.87 -14.99
CA CYS A 98 -2.83 -15.25 -15.05
C CYS A 98 -3.64 -14.22 -15.85
N THR A 99 -3.31 -14.07 -17.14
CA THR A 99 -3.75 -12.95 -18.00
C THR A 99 -5.26 -12.78 -18.16
N SER A 100 -6.04 -13.83 -17.94
CA SER A 100 -7.51 -13.84 -18.08
C SER A 100 -8.26 -13.84 -16.75
N MET A 101 -7.55 -13.69 -15.62
CA MET A 101 -8.16 -13.75 -14.30
C MET A 101 -9.04 -12.54 -14.01
N SER A 102 -10.21 -12.81 -13.44
CA SER A 102 -11.23 -11.81 -13.13
C SER A 102 -11.65 -11.79 -11.66
N GLY A 103 -11.22 -12.76 -10.86
CA GLY A 103 -11.51 -12.81 -9.42
C GLY A 103 -10.33 -13.33 -8.62
N LEU A 104 -10.05 -12.66 -7.50
CA LEU A 104 -9.06 -13.08 -6.52
C LEU A 104 -9.66 -13.00 -5.11
N ASP A 105 -9.65 -14.12 -4.42
CA ASP A 105 -10.06 -14.25 -3.03
C ASP A 105 -8.92 -14.84 -2.21
N LEU A 106 -8.34 -14.00 -1.34
CA LEU A 106 -7.30 -14.34 -0.36
C LEU A 106 -7.83 -14.22 1.08
N SER A 107 -9.14 -14.15 1.27
CA SER A 107 -9.75 -13.83 2.56
C SER A 107 -9.48 -14.85 3.65
N ASP A 108 -9.67 -14.48 4.92
CA ASP A 108 -9.64 -15.41 6.06
C ASP A 108 -8.35 -16.25 6.11
N SER A 109 -7.20 -15.60 5.90
CA SER A 109 -5.88 -16.21 5.84
C SER A 109 -4.88 -15.41 6.69
N LYS A 110 -3.59 -15.76 6.62
CA LYS A 110 -2.53 -15.06 7.36
C LYS A 110 -1.59 -14.30 6.42
N PHE A 111 -2.13 -13.74 5.35
CA PHE A 111 -1.34 -12.88 4.47
C PHE A 111 -0.98 -11.57 5.17
N SER A 112 0.20 -11.04 4.89
CA SER A 112 0.80 -9.90 5.57
C SER A 112 1.62 -9.03 4.61
N GLY A 113 2.17 -7.93 5.12
CA GLY A 113 2.90 -6.97 4.29
C GLY A 113 1.97 -6.08 3.45
N PRO A 114 2.51 -5.29 2.52
CA PRO A 114 1.72 -4.36 1.72
C PRO A 114 0.99 -5.04 0.57
N ILE A 115 -0.15 -4.47 0.17
CA ILE A 115 -0.76 -4.79 -1.13
C ILE A 115 0.15 -4.21 -2.24
N PRO A 116 0.46 -4.96 -3.31
CA PRO A 116 1.35 -4.48 -4.38
C PRO A 116 0.90 -3.15 -4.97
N TYR A 117 1.84 -2.22 -5.14
CA TYR A 117 1.53 -0.88 -5.65
C TYR A 117 1.07 -0.90 -7.11
N ASP A 118 1.34 -1.97 -7.84
CA ASP A 118 1.08 -2.22 -9.25
C ASP A 118 0.02 -3.31 -9.49
N ILE A 119 -0.86 -3.54 -8.50
CA ILE A 119 -1.88 -4.60 -8.55
C ILE A 119 -2.77 -4.53 -9.81
N ALA A 120 -3.07 -3.32 -10.30
CA ALA A 120 -3.88 -3.13 -11.50
C ALA A 120 -3.13 -3.42 -12.80
N GLN A 121 -1.80 -3.34 -12.79
CA GLN A 121 -0.96 -3.75 -13.90
C GLN A 121 -0.83 -5.27 -13.95
N GLN A 122 -0.74 -5.92 -12.79
CA GLN A 122 -0.68 -7.38 -12.70
C GLN A 122 -2.01 -8.02 -13.09
N MET A 123 -3.15 -7.48 -12.63
CA MET A 123 -4.46 -8.11 -12.85
C MET A 123 -5.49 -7.08 -13.34
N PRO A 124 -5.38 -6.58 -14.58
CA PRO A 124 -6.17 -5.45 -15.08
C PRO A 124 -7.67 -5.76 -15.25
N TYR A 125 -8.05 -7.04 -15.29
CA TYR A 125 -9.42 -7.50 -15.53
C TYR A 125 -10.18 -7.90 -14.27
N LEU A 126 -9.66 -7.61 -13.07
CA LEU A 126 -10.35 -7.95 -11.82
C LEU A 126 -11.72 -7.30 -11.74
N THR A 127 -12.68 -8.15 -11.38
CA THR A 127 -14.08 -7.82 -11.07
C THR A 127 -14.39 -8.05 -9.58
N TYR A 128 -13.62 -8.93 -8.94
CA TYR A 128 -13.75 -9.30 -7.54
C TYR A 128 -12.37 -9.36 -6.88
N LEU A 129 -12.17 -8.60 -5.81
CA LEU A 129 -10.97 -8.65 -4.99
C LEU A 129 -11.38 -8.70 -3.51
N ASP A 130 -11.12 -9.84 -2.87
CA ASP A 130 -11.34 -10.03 -1.44
C ASP A 130 -10.03 -10.33 -0.73
N LEU A 131 -9.57 -9.36 0.06
CA LEU A 131 -8.37 -9.43 0.89
C LEU A 131 -8.72 -9.34 2.37
N SER A 132 -10.00 -9.51 2.72
CA SER A 132 -10.48 -9.31 4.08
C SER A 132 -9.96 -10.35 5.07
N ASN A 133 -9.99 -10.02 6.37
CA ASN A 133 -9.60 -10.93 7.44
C ASN A 133 -8.16 -11.46 7.26
N ASN A 134 -7.22 -10.54 7.08
CA ASN A 134 -5.79 -10.82 6.94
C ASN A 134 -4.96 -9.85 7.82
N SER A 135 -3.65 -9.81 7.63
CA SER A 135 -2.73 -8.88 8.28
C SER A 135 -2.03 -7.96 7.29
N PHE A 136 -2.70 -7.56 6.20
CA PHE A 136 -2.13 -6.61 5.24
C PHE A 136 -1.89 -5.25 5.90
N THR A 137 -0.76 -4.62 5.59
CA THR A 137 -0.25 -3.38 6.18
C THR A 137 -0.01 -2.32 5.08
N GLY A 138 0.43 -1.12 5.46
CA GLY A 138 0.72 -0.05 4.50
C GLY A 138 -0.55 0.67 4.03
N GLU A 139 -0.45 1.39 2.93
CA GLU A 139 -1.57 2.15 2.36
C GLU A 139 -2.36 1.33 1.35
N ILE A 140 -3.62 1.71 1.10
CA ILE A 140 -4.39 1.19 -0.04
C ILE A 140 -3.73 1.74 -1.32
N PRO A 141 -3.20 0.88 -2.22
CA PRO A 141 -2.52 1.36 -3.42
C PRO A 141 -3.42 2.22 -4.31
N GLN A 142 -2.89 3.35 -4.75
CA GLN A 142 -3.58 4.22 -5.70
C GLN A 142 -3.91 3.49 -7.02
N SER A 143 -3.13 2.49 -7.42
CA SER A 143 -3.36 1.71 -8.64
C SER A 143 -4.69 0.94 -8.64
N ILE A 144 -5.27 0.63 -7.47
CA ILE A 144 -6.61 -0.01 -7.38
C ILE A 144 -7.66 0.82 -8.13
N THR A 145 -7.49 2.15 -8.21
CA THR A 145 -8.42 3.01 -8.97
C THR A 145 -8.41 2.77 -10.48
N ASN A 146 -7.42 2.03 -11.00
CA ASN A 146 -7.29 1.68 -12.41
C ASN A 146 -7.97 0.35 -12.75
N LEU A 147 -8.50 -0.39 -11.78
CA LEU A 147 -9.25 -1.63 -12.00
C LEU A 147 -10.66 -1.34 -12.53
N ALA A 148 -10.77 -0.90 -13.77
CA ALA A 148 -12.00 -0.37 -14.36
C ALA A 148 -13.22 -1.32 -14.34
N TYR A 149 -12.99 -2.62 -14.13
CA TYR A 149 -14.02 -3.66 -14.10
C TYR A 149 -14.42 -4.10 -12.68
N LEU A 150 -13.80 -3.52 -11.64
CA LEU A 150 -13.98 -3.95 -10.26
C LEU A 150 -15.39 -3.66 -9.76
N ASN A 151 -16.08 -4.71 -9.30
CA ASN A 151 -17.41 -4.64 -8.72
C ASN A 151 -17.37 -4.78 -7.19
N VAL A 152 -16.45 -5.62 -6.69
CA VAL A 152 -16.33 -5.94 -5.27
C VAL A 152 -14.89 -5.73 -4.82
N LEU A 153 -14.73 -4.88 -3.80
CA LEU A 153 -13.47 -4.68 -3.09
C LEU A 153 -13.70 -4.81 -1.59
N LYS A 154 -13.13 -5.86 -0.99
CA LYS A 154 -13.24 -6.11 0.45
C LYS A 154 -11.84 -6.09 1.08
N LEU A 155 -11.66 -5.17 2.02
CA LEU A 155 -10.40 -4.91 2.71
C LEU A 155 -10.57 -4.92 4.23
N GLN A 156 -11.77 -5.27 4.74
CA GLN A 156 -12.05 -5.22 6.17
C GLN A 156 -11.16 -6.15 7.00
N HIS A 157 -10.98 -5.82 8.28
CA HIS A 157 -10.21 -6.58 9.24
C HIS A 157 -8.77 -6.84 8.75
N ASN A 158 -8.06 -5.73 8.50
CA ASN A 158 -6.64 -5.72 8.17
C ASN A 158 -5.94 -4.64 9.00
N GLN A 159 -4.67 -4.36 8.68
CA GLN A 159 -3.85 -3.34 9.32
C GLN A 159 -3.50 -2.21 8.32
N LEU A 160 -4.39 -1.94 7.36
CA LEU A 160 -4.19 -0.89 6.35
C LEU A 160 -4.28 0.49 7.00
N SER A 161 -3.52 1.43 6.48
CA SER A 161 -3.31 2.76 7.04
C SER A 161 -3.29 3.82 5.94
N GLY A 162 -3.06 5.09 6.30
CA GLY A 162 -3.11 6.21 5.36
C GLY A 162 -4.54 6.62 5.03
N GLN A 163 -4.74 7.21 3.85
CA GLN A 163 -6.04 7.72 3.39
C GLN A 163 -6.69 6.77 2.38
N ILE A 164 -8.01 6.84 2.26
CA ILE A 164 -8.72 6.21 1.14
C ILE A 164 -8.40 7.01 -0.14
N PRO A 165 -7.89 6.40 -1.22
CA PRO A 165 -7.52 7.13 -2.43
C PRO A 165 -8.69 7.91 -3.06
N GLU A 166 -8.45 9.15 -3.49
CA GLU A 166 -9.52 10.04 -3.96
C GLU A 166 -10.11 9.66 -5.32
N ARG A 167 -9.33 8.99 -6.20
CA ARG A 167 -9.71 8.68 -7.60
C ARG A 167 -10.55 7.40 -7.78
N PHE A 168 -11.13 6.89 -6.71
CA PHE A 168 -12.06 5.75 -6.79
C PHE A 168 -13.33 6.06 -7.57
N ASN A 169 -13.62 7.33 -7.86
CA ASN A 169 -14.69 7.72 -8.79
C ASN A 169 -14.53 7.11 -10.20
N MET A 170 -13.34 6.63 -10.58
CA MET A 170 -13.11 5.90 -11.82
C MET A 170 -13.68 4.47 -11.80
N LEU A 171 -13.91 3.89 -10.61
CA LEU A 171 -14.48 2.56 -10.43
C LEU A 171 -16.01 2.60 -10.55
N SER A 172 -16.50 2.95 -11.73
CA SER A 172 -17.94 3.17 -12.00
C SER A 172 -18.82 1.92 -11.80
N ARG A 173 -18.21 0.74 -11.70
CA ARG A 173 -18.89 -0.54 -11.48
C ARG A 173 -18.87 -1.02 -10.03
N LEU A 174 -18.18 -0.31 -9.14
CA LEU A 174 -18.00 -0.74 -7.76
C LEU A 174 -19.34 -0.70 -7.01
N THR A 175 -19.83 -1.86 -6.62
CA THR A 175 -21.09 -2.04 -5.88
C THR A 175 -20.85 -2.39 -4.41
N THR A 176 -19.70 -2.99 -4.11
CA THR A 176 -19.31 -3.36 -2.75
C THR A 176 -17.91 -2.83 -2.45
N PHE A 177 -17.82 -2.01 -1.40
CA PHE A 177 -16.55 -1.50 -0.87
C PHE A 177 -16.60 -1.52 0.65
N SER A 178 -15.70 -2.25 1.29
CA SER A 178 -15.61 -2.34 2.75
C SER A 178 -14.18 -2.23 3.23
N VAL A 179 -13.96 -1.37 4.22
CA VAL A 179 -12.66 -1.10 4.86
C VAL A 179 -12.75 -1.18 6.39
N VAL A 180 -13.80 -1.82 6.90
CA VAL A 180 -14.09 -1.93 8.35
C VAL A 180 -12.87 -2.42 9.12
N ASP A 181 -12.67 -1.92 10.33
CA ASP A 181 -11.61 -2.36 11.25
C ASP A 181 -10.22 -2.40 10.60
N ASN A 182 -9.75 -1.20 10.22
CA ASN A 182 -8.39 -0.92 9.78
C ASN A 182 -7.85 0.31 10.54
N PHE A 183 -6.66 0.79 10.18
CA PHE A 183 -6.02 2.00 10.71
C PHE A 183 -6.11 3.19 9.74
N LEU A 184 -7.16 3.26 8.91
CA LEU A 184 -7.33 4.35 7.94
C LEU A 184 -7.66 5.68 8.62
N SER A 185 -7.31 6.76 7.93
CA SER A 185 -7.43 8.12 8.44
C SER A 185 -7.80 9.14 7.36
N GLY A 186 -8.25 10.32 7.80
CA GLY A 186 -8.60 11.43 6.90
C GLY A 186 -10.05 11.41 6.45
N PRO A 187 -10.42 12.36 5.57
CA PRO A 187 -11.79 12.46 5.08
C PRO A 187 -12.15 11.27 4.18
N ILE A 188 -13.36 10.75 4.32
CA ILE A 188 -13.92 9.77 3.39
C ILE A 188 -14.22 10.50 2.07
N PRO A 189 -13.63 10.06 0.94
CA PRO A 189 -13.84 10.73 -0.34
C PRO A 189 -15.30 10.61 -0.81
N THR A 190 -15.75 11.58 -1.61
CA THR A 190 -17.17 11.74 -1.98
C THR A 190 -17.77 10.57 -2.76
N PHE A 191 -16.97 9.84 -3.54
CA PHE A 191 -17.45 8.64 -4.24
C PHE A 191 -18.02 7.60 -3.26
N ALA A 192 -17.47 7.53 -2.05
CA ALA A 192 -17.80 6.52 -1.07
C ALA A 192 -19.09 6.85 -0.29
N HIS A 193 -19.68 8.04 -0.49
CA HIS A 193 -20.89 8.47 0.21
C HIS A 193 -22.13 7.65 -0.18
N VAL A 194 -22.07 6.92 -1.29
CA VAL A 194 -23.13 6.00 -1.73
C VAL A 194 -23.16 4.69 -0.93
N PHE A 195 -22.08 4.37 -0.22
CA PHE A 195 -21.94 3.16 0.57
C PHE A 195 -22.46 3.36 2.00
N SER A 196 -22.88 2.26 2.63
CA SER A 196 -23.34 2.28 4.03
C SER A 196 -22.23 2.79 4.97
N PRO A 197 -22.54 3.64 5.97
CA PRO A 197 -21.59 4.05 7.00
C PRO A 197 -20.92 2.86 7.71
N LEU A 198 -21.63 1.72 7.80
CA LEU A 198 -21.12 0.49 8.42
C LEU A 198 -19.89 -0.07 7.72
N TYR A 199 -19.62 0.27 6.46
CA TYR A 199 -18.45 -0.20 5.72
C TYR A 199 -17.16 0.57 6.04
N PHE A 200 -17.23 1.60 6.89
CA PHE A 200 -16.11 2.45 7.27
C PHE A 200 -15.81 2.43 8.78
N THR A 201 -16.61 1.74 9.58
CA THR A 201 -16.47 1.67 11.04
C THR A 201 -15.16 1.01 11.45
N GLY A 202 -14.75 1.17 12.72
CA GLY A 202 -13.49 0.61 13.23
C GLY A 202 -12.24 1.41 12.89
N ASN A 203 -12.30 2.30 11.90
CA ASN A 203 -11.20 3.20 11.54
C ASN A 203 -11.26 4.51 12.34
N ARG A 204 -10.51 4.61 13.43
CA ARG A 204 -10.56 5.78 14.35
C ARG A 204 -10.17 7.11 13.69
N GLY A 205 -9.39 7.07 12.61
CA GLY A 205 -8.93 8.28 11.92
C GLY A 205 -9.85 8.75 10.81
N LEU A 206 -10.82 7.93 10.37
CA LEU A 206 -11.73 8.30 9.28
C LEU A 206 -12.79 9.27 9.78
N CYS A 207 -13.15 10.23 8.92
CA CYS A 207 -14.15 11.24 9.21
C CYS A 207 -14.79 11.77 7.91
N GLY A 208 -15.81 12.61 8.04
CA GLY A 208 -16.63 13.07 6.92
C GLY A 208 -17.70 12.04 6.53
N ALA A 209 -18.72 12.49 5.80
CA ALA A 209 -19.81 11.61 5.35
C ALA A 209 -19.23 10.35 4.65
N PRO A 210 -19.81 9.16 4.85
CA PRO A 210 -21.04 8.88 5.61
C PRO A 210 -20.86 8.77 7.14
N LEU A 211 -19.66 9.04 7.69
CA LEU A 211 -19.41 9.14 9.13
C LEU A 211 -19.57 10.59 9.66
N ASP A 212 -19.19 10.82 10.91
CA ASP A 212 -19.20 12.13 11.56
C ASP A 212 -18.23 13.13 10.91
N GLU A 213 -18.56 14.42 10.96
CA GLU A 213 -17.73 15.48 10.38
C GLU A 213 -16.27 15.46 10.85
N CYS A 214 -15.35 15.76 9.94
CA CYS A 214 -13.94 15.86 10.27
C CYS A 214 -13.65 16.97 11.29
N PRO A 215 -12.77 16.72 12.29
CA PRO A 215 -12.34 17.74 13.23
C PRO A 215 -11.81 18.95 12.47
N ARG A 216 -12.41 20.12 12.67
CA ARG A 216 -11.91 21.36 12.07
C ARG A 216 -10.48 21.57 12.54
N SER A 217 -9.54 21.65 11.60
CA SER A 217 -8.20 22.13 11.92
C SER A 217 -8.36 23.50 12.55
N ARG A 218 -7.98 23.63 13.83
CA ARG A 218 -7.87 24.96 14.46
C ARG A 218 -6.75 25.67 13.70
N LYS A 219 -7.10 26.44 12.67
CA LYS A 219 -6.20 27.45 12.10
C LYS A 219 -5.80 28.33 13.26
N TRP A 220 -4.58 28.17 13.77
CA TRP A 220 -3.98 29.16 14.63
C TRP A 220 -4.03 30.48 13.86
N ARG A 221 -4.87 31.42 14.32
CA ARG A 221 -4.72 32.79 13.87
C ARG A 221 -3.36 33.22 14.41
N LEU A 222 -2.37 33.37 13.53
CA LEU A 222 -1.18 34.15 13.83
C LEU A 222 -1.69 35.49 14.32
N ILE A 223 -1.61 35.74 15.62
CA ILE A 223 -1.88 37.05 16.18
C ILE A 223 -0.67 37.89 15.72
N PRO A 224 -0.84 38.90 14.85
CA PRO A 224 0.25 39.79 14.54
C PRO A 224 0.60 40.52 15.83
N ILE A 225 1.77 40.20 16.42
CA ILE A 225 2.32 40.96 17.52
C ILE A 225 2.65 42.34 16.97
N ARG A 226 1.85 43.33 17.34
CA ARG A 226 2.12 44.73 17.01
C ARG A 226 3.27 45.18 17.90
N LEU A 227 4.50 45.08 17.39
CA LEU A 227 5.67 45.68 18.05
C LEU A 227 5.41 47.19 18.16
N ARG A 228 5.14 47.67 19.38
CA ARG A 228 5.15 49.11 19.66
C ARG A 228 6.58 49.60 19.42
N ARG A 229 6.73 50.51 18.45
CA ARG A 229 7.93 51.34 18.31
C ARG A 229 8.11 52.07 19.64
N ILE A 230 9.10 51.67 20.41
CA ILE A 230 9.52 52.41 21.61
C ILE A 230 10.23 53.65 21.08
N ASN A 231 9.75 54.84 21.43
CA ASN A 231 10.37 56.10 21.03
C ASN A 231 11.79 56.17 21.63
N GLU A 232 12.73 56.66 20.82
CA GLU A 232 14.19 56.59 20.99
C GLU A 232 14.75 57.26 22.26
N GLU A 233 13.94 57.99 23.01
CA GLU A 233 14.38 58.76 24.19
C GLU A 233 14.68 57.85 25.41
N SER A 234 14.03 56.69 25.54
CA SER A 234 14.26 55.76 26.66
C SER A 234 15.53 54.91 26.48
N SER A 235 15.91 54.64 25.23
CA SER A 235 17.06 53.80 24.87
C SER A 235 18.40 54.49 25.18
N ILE A 236 18.44 55.83 25.09
CA ILE A 236 19.65 56.61 25.37
C ILE A 236 19.95 56.59 26.87
N GLY A 237 18.95 56.73 27.73
CA GLY A 237 19.13 56.67 29.19
C GLY A 237 19.66 55.32 29.68
N ALA A 238 19.17 54.22 29.11
CA ALA A 238 19.63 52.87 29.44
C ALA A 238 21.06 52.60 28.96
N ALA A 239 21.42 53.05 27.76
CA ALA A 239 22.78 52.89 27.22
C ALA A 239 23.82 53.71 28.00
N VAL A 240 23.49 54.96 28.35
CA VAL A 240 24.38 55.82 29.16
C VAL A 240 24.58 55.23 30.57
N GLY A 241 23.52 54.69 31.18
CA GLY A 241 23.60 54.02 32.48
C GLY A 241 24.49 52.77 32.47
N PHE A 242 24.38 51.94 31.42
CA PHE A 242 25.20 50.72 31.30
C PHE A 242 26.69 51.04 31.11
N VAL A 243 27.02 52.03 30.30
CA VAL A 243 28.41 52.45 30.05
C VAL A 243 29.03 53.06 31.30
N LEU A 244 28.32 53.95 32.00
CA LEU A 244 28.80 54.53 33.27
C LEU A 244 29.01 53.46 34.35
N GLY A 245 28.08 52.50 34.46
CA GLY A 245 28.21 51.38 35.40
C GLY A 245 29.45 50.52 35.15
N PHE A 246 29.74 50.19 33.89
CA PHE A 246 30.94 49.43 33.53
C PHE A 246 32.24 50.18 33.82
N VAL A 247 32.30 51.49 33.54
CA VAL A 247 33.48 52.31 33.82
C VAL A 247 33.76 52.39 35.31
N VAL A 248 32.72 52.59 36.14
CA VAL A 248 32.85 52.63 37.60
C VAL A 248 33.30 51.27 38.14
N ALA A 249 32.70 50.17 37.69
CA ALA A 249 33.07 48.82 38.11
C ALA A 249 34.52 48.48 37.72
N PHE A 250 34.94 48.86 36.51
CA PHE A 250 36.31 48.64 36.04
C PHE A 250 37.34 49.47 36.84
N TYR A 251 37.02 50.73 37.15
CA TYR A 251 37.87 51.55 38.03
C TYR A 251 37.97 50.98 39.44
N PHE A 252 36.86 50.51 40.01
CA PHE A 252 36.85 49.86 41.32
C PHE A 252 37.68 48.57 41.31
N HIS A 253 37.57 47.77 40.26
CA HIS A 253 38.34 46.54 40.10
C HIS A 253 39.85 46.81 39.95
N LEU A 254 40.24 47.83 39.18
CA LEU A 254 41.63 48.26 39.06
C LEU A 254 42.18 48.82 40.39
N PHE A 255 41.37 49.56 41.14
CA PHE A 255 41.75 50.13 42.44
C PHE A 255 41.92 49.04 43.51
N CYS A 256 41.02 48.05 43.57
CA CYS A 256 41.17 46.89 44.45
C CYS A 256 42.36 46.02 44.07
N SER A 257 42.61 45.79 42.77
CA SER A 257 43.73 44.96 42.31
C SER A 257 45.10 45.56 42.65
N LYS A 258 45.24 46.90 42.65
CA LYS A 258 46.51 47.57 43.03
C LYS A 258 46.80 47.62 44.53
N ARG A 259 45.86 47.25 45.41
CA ARG A 259 46.08 47.19 46.87
C ARG A 259 46.44 45.80 47.41
N LEU A 260 46.45 44.78 46.56
CA LEU A 260 46.87 43.42 46.91
C LEU A 260 48.27 43.11 46.34
N LEU A 261 49.28 43.87 46.78
CA LEU A 261 50.66 43.36 46.82
C LEU A 261 50.89 42.74 48.21
N PRO A 262 50.91 41.40 48.37
CA PRO A 262 51.57 40.80 49.51
C PRO A 262 53.09 40.99 49.37
N CYS A 263 53.68 41.70 50.33
CA CYS A 263 55.11 41.68 50.57
C CYS A 263 55.54 40.24 50.88
N VAL A 264 56.21 39.57 49.93
CA VAL A 264 56.93 38.33 50.24
C VAL A 264 58.38 38.73 50.56
N PHE A 265 58.69 38.65 51.85
CA PHE A 265 60.04 38.79 52.40
C PHE A 265 60.96 37.69 51.84
N ARG A 266 62.22 38.08 51.63
CA ARG A 266 63.30 37.31 51.01
C ARG A 266 64.22 36.75 52.10
N ALA A 267 64.74 35.55 51.82
CA ALA A 267 65.83 34.80 52.46
C ALA A 267 65.52 34.09 53.78
#